data_AF-A0A6A6YBL1-F1
#
_entry.id   AF-A0A6A6YBL1-F1
#
_cell.length_a   1.000
_cell.length_b   1.000
_cell.length_c   1.000
_cell.angle_alpha   90.00
_cell.angle_beta   90.00
_cell.angle_gamma   90.00
#
_symmetry.space_group_name_H-M   'P 1'
#
loop_
_entity.id
_entity.type
_entity.pdbx_description
1 polymer ?
#
loop_
_entity_poly.entity_id
_entity_poly.type
_entity_poly.pdbx_seq_one_letter_code
_entity_poly.pdbx_strand_id
1 'polypeptide(L)'
;MCRACTYPSPQAHTAGGVAWAVPVDIARLGPHLEAYMEAKPAMDALRLCHRFGTGQKAYITKLPMELIAMIENELQKASRKSKAKCWKEDYLCFQDCCTLEDHFSDEETEELYDICRSELGLARHRSECDGGKTCKCKEGGDSLDSEYDDFSDDEAVGDMVVDMMIESGTRYEVHFERCRLWQKRTNKNCSSGPFEKVQQVLKSDFGLSATTFHQRIKHPDTHLLQLDGHVSIDESPKVTLCYMTLPDKIVTEVDEAEDLCADSGEVIEGYNGISTIIDPRSLKITESQRRRFGRAMKLLDLKPYFHFSQVRNNIPTRLSSEEIEKVLDSANMCHQHQEEHRKRARVDMKRRIKKLEQSKWPKLMSLVASSFTMAL
;
A
#
# COMPACT_ATOMS: atom_id res chain seq x y z
N MET A 1 -45.55 -11.17 -9.12
CA MET A 1 -44.87 -11.41 -10.42
C MET A 1 -43.88 -10.28 -10.66
N CYS A 2 -42.63 -10.44 -10.20
CA CYS A 2 -41.57 -9.46 -10.46
C CYS A 2 -41.14 -9.55 -11.91
N ARG A 3 -41.01 -8.39 -12.56
CA ARG A 3 -40.43 -8.26 -13.91
C ARG A 3 -39.02 -8.83 -13.88
N ALA A 4 -38.70 -9.66 -14.87
CA ALA A 4 -37.35 -10.11 -15.13
C ALA A 4 -36.45 -8.88 -15.33
N CYS A 5 -35.60 -8.58 -14.35
CA CYS A 5 -34.51 -7.65 -14.52
C CYS A 5 -33.46 -8.31 -15.40
N THR A 6 -33.52 -8.05 -16.70
CA THR A 6 -32.42 -8.33 -17.62
C THR A 6 -31.32 -7.30 -17.39
N TYR A 7 -30.49 -7.51 -16.37
CA TYR A 7 -29.23 -6.80 -16.24
C TYR A 7 -28.23 -7.39 -17.24
N PRO A 8 -27.43 -6.56 -17.94
CA PRO A 8 -26.37 -7.06 -18.81
C PRO A 8 -25.37 -7.89 -18.02
N SER A 9 -25.02 -9.07 -18.55
CA SER A 9 -24.07 -9.99 -17.92
C SER A 9 -22.67 -9.34 -17.82
N PRO A 10 -22.04 -9.33 -16.63
CA PRO A 10 -20.68 -8.83 -16.48
C PRO A 10 -19.68 -9.72 -17.23
N GLN A 11 -18.73 -9.10 -17.94
CA GLN A 11 -17.71 -9.82 -18.70
C GLN A 11 -16.41 -9.92 -17.90
N ALA A 12 -15.87 -11.13 -17.82
CA ALA A 12 -14.55 -11.40 -17.27
C ALA A 12 -13.50 -11.31 -18.39
N HIS A 13 -12.50 -10.44 -18.21
CA HIS A 13 -11.37 -10.30 -19.11
C HIS A 13 -10.11 -10.82 -18.42
N THR A 14 -9.46 -11.82 -19.02
CA THR A 14 -8.18 -12.32 -18.52
C THR A 14 -7.04 -11.78 -19.40
N ALA A 15 -6.13 -11.07 -18.77
CA ALA A 15 -4.95 -10.47 -19.38
C ALA A 15 -3.70 -11.21 -18.90
N GLY A 16 -3.16 -12.11 -19.72
CA GLY A 16 -1.92 -12.84 -19.44
C GLY A 16 -0.72 -12.33 -20.22
N GLY A 17 0.48 -12.68 -19.78
CA GLY A 17 1.68 -12.53 -20.61
C GLY A 17 2.97 -12.90 -19.87
N VAL A 18 4.06 -13.00 -20.63
CA VAL A 18 5.39 -13.28 -20.09
C VAL A 18 6.29 -12.06 -20.32
N ALA A 19 6.79 -11.47 -19.25
CA ALA A 19 7.61 -10.27 -19.32
C ALA A 19 8.83 -10.36 -18.40
N TRP A 20 9.90 -9.66 -18.79
CA TRP A 20 10.96 -9.33 -17.83
C TRP A 20 10.43 -8.26 -16.89
N ALA A 21 10.42 -8.57 -15.60
CA ALA A 21 9.78 -7.77 -14.59
C ALA A 21 10.63 -7.61 -13.32
N VAL A 22 10.37 -6.52 -12.60
CA VAL A 22 10.79 -6.31 -11.21
C VAL A 22 9.54 -5.94 -10.41
N PRO A 23 9.18 -6.72 -9.37
CA PRO A 23 8.09 -6.34 -8.51
C PRO A 23 8.55 -5.16 -7.63
N VAL A 24 7.72 -4.14 -7.54
CA VAL A 24 8.01 -2.89 -6.86
C VAL A 24 6.81 -2.49 -6.02
N ASP A 25 7.07 -1.77 -4.94
CA ASP A 25 6.02 -1.19 -4.11
C ASP A 25 5.39 -0.01 -4.86
N ILE A 26 4.11 -0.11 -5.20
CA ILE A 26 3.39 0.96 -5.90
C ILE A 26 3.25 2.21 -5.03
N ALA A 27 3.12 2.06 -3.71
CA ALA A 27 3.06 3.16 -2.76
C ALA A 27 4.39 3.92 -2.67
N ARG A 28 5.48 3.33 -3.18
CA ARG A 28 6.79 3.98 -3.34
C ARG A 28 7.00 4.49 -4.78
N LEU A 29 6.66 3.68 -5.78
CA LEU A 29 6.84 4.01 -7.20
C LEU A 29 6.07 5.26 -7.60
N GLY A 30 4.78 5.33 -7.26
CA GLY A 30 3.90 6.45 -7.57
C GLY A 30 4.44 7.81 -7.11
N PRO A 31 4.63 8.04 -5.80
CA PRO A 31 5.09 9.33 -5.31
C PRO A 31 6.52 9.67 -5.76
N HIS A 32 7.38 8.67 -5.98
CA HIS A 32 8.72 8.90 -6.49
C HIS A 32 8.71 9.32 -7.96
N LEU A 33 7.81 8.79 -8.79
CA LEU A 33 7.63 9.25 -10.17
C LEU A 33 7.01 10.65 -10.21
N GLU A 34 6.01 10.93 -9.39
CA GLU A 34 5.42 12.28 -9.30
C GLU A 34 6.45 13.32 -8.83
N ALA A 35 7.34 12.98 -7.89
CA ALA A 35 8.43 13.84 -7.46
C ALA A 35 9.51 13.99 -8.55
N TYR A 36 9.81 12.92 -9.28
CA TYR A 36 10.72 12.96 -10.42
C TYR A 36 10.19 13.88 -11.53
N MET A 37 8.91 13.81 -11.86
CA MET A 37 8.25 14.67 -12.85
C MET A 37 8.36 16.15 -12.48
N GLU A 38 8.14 16.47 -11.20
CA GLU A 38 8.26 17.83 -10.69
C GLU A 38 9.70 18.35 -10.74
N ALA A 39 10.68 17.52 -10.39
CA ALA A 39 12.10 17.89 -10.41
C ALA A 39 12.73 17.85 -11.81
N LYS A 40 12.08 17.20 -12.79
CA LYS A 40 12.63 16.96 -14.14
C LYS A 40 13.15 18.22 -14.82
N PRO A 41 12.44 19.37 -14.85
CA PRO A 41 12.96 20.58 -15.49
C PRO A 41 14.28 21.06 -14.86
N ALA A 42 14.38 21.03 -13.52
CA ALA A 42 15.60 21.43 -12.82
C ALA A 42 16.74 20.42 -13.04
N MET A 43 16.45 19.12 -13.08
CA MET A 43 17.42 18.08 -13.40
C MET A 43 17.94 18.19 -14.83
N ASP A 44 17.06 18.47 -15.79
CA ASP A 44 17.43 18.65 -17.19
C ASP A 44 18.27 19.91 -17.37
N ALA A 45 17.91 21.02 -16.71
CA ALA A 45 18.73 22.23 -16.66
C ALA A 45 20.12 21.95 -16.07
N LEU A 46 20.20 21.25 -14.93
CA LEU A 46 21.45 20.83 -14.30
C LEU A 46 22.33 20.02 -15.27
N ARG A 47 21.76 19.03 -15.95
CA ARG A 47 22.46 18.19 -16.93
C ARG A 47 22.92 18.97 -18.15
N LEU A 48 22.10 19.89 -18.65
CA LEU A 48 22.46 20.75 -19.78
C LEU A 48 23.61 21.69 -19.42
N CYS A 49 23.53 22.33 -18.25
CA CYS A 49 24.60 23.19 -17.74
C CYS A 49 25.90 22.41 -17.50
N HIS A 50 25.81 21.19 -16.95
CA HIS A 50 26.96 20.31 -16.75
C HIS A 50 27.60 19.90 -18.07
N ARG A 51 26.81 19.54 -19.08
CA ARG A 51 27.30 19.02 -20.37
C ARG A 51 27.79 20.10 -21.33
N PHE A 52 27.13 21.25 -21.35
CA PHE A 52 27.33 22.29 -22.38
C PHE A 52 27.79 23.64 -21.82
N GLY A 53 27.99 23.77 -20.51
CA GLY A 53 28.49 24.99 -19.91
C GLY A 53 29.86 25.38 -20.48
N THR A 54 30.05 26.67 -20.79
CA THR A 54 31.32 27.21 -21.32
C THR A 54 31.79 28.40 -20.49
N GLY A 55 33.10 28.68 -20.55
CA GLY A 55 33.73 29.81 -19.87
C GLY A 55 34.44 29.44 -18.56
N GLN A 56 35.33 30.33 -18.10
CA GLN A 56 36.21 30.09 -16.95
C GLN A 56 35.44 29.90 -15.62
N LYS A 57 34.20 30.39 -15.53
CA LYS A 57 33.34 30.32 -14.34
C LYS A 57 32.30 29.18 -14.38
N ALA A 58 32.34 28.32 -15.39
CA ALA A 58 31.41 27.19 -15.51
C ALA A 58 31.80 26.02 -14.59
N TYR A 59 31.86 26.23 -13.28
CA TYR A 59 32.32 25.22 -12.32
C TYR A 59 31.47 23.94 -12.33
N ILE A 60 30.19 24.07 -12.69
CA ILE A 60 29.25 22.96 -12.75
C ILE A 60 29.70 21.84 -13.71
N THR A 61 30.40 22.17 -14.80
CA THR A 61 30.88 21.19 -15.79
C THR A 61 32.00 20.31 -15.26
N LYS A 62 32.68 20.74 -14.19
CA LYS A 62 33.76 20.02 -13.53
C LYS A 62 33.27 19.08 -12.43
N LEU A 63 31.97 19.09 -12.11
CA LEU A 63 31.44 18.23 -11.08
C LEU A 63 31.47 16.77 -11.54
N PRO A 64 31.93 15.83 -10.69
CA PRO A 64 31.76 14.40 -10.93
C PRO A 64 30.30 14.03 -11.11
N MET A 65 30.03 13.01 -11.94
CA MET A 65 28.66 12.54 -12.20
C MET A 65 27.96 12.04 -10.93
N GLU A 66 28.72 11.58 -9.95
CA GLU A 66 28.24 11.16 -8.65
C GLU A 66 27.61 12.33 -7.89
N LEU A 67 28.23 13.51 -7.91
CA LEU A 67 27.68 14.71 -7.26
C LEU A 67 26.44 15.22 -7.99
N ILE A 68 26.41 15.17 -9.32
CA ILE A 68 25.20 15.49 -10.09
C ILE A 68 24.06 14.55 -9.68
N ALA A 69 24.31 13.25 -9.58
CA ALA A 69 23.29 12.29 -9.12
C ALA A 69 22.83 12.54 -7.68
N MET A 70 23.72 12.99 -6.78
CA MET A 70 23.34 13.38 -5.42
C MET A 70 22.42 14.61 -5.40
N ILE A 71 22.73 15.63 -6.21
CA ILE A 71 21.90 16.83 -6.35
C ILE A 71 20.53 16.46 -6.91
N GLU A 72 20.48 15.65 -7.98
CA GLU A 72 19.23 15.14 -8.55
C GLU A 72 18.36 14.41 -7.53
N ASN A 73 18.98 13.62 -6.64
CA ASN A 73 18.27 12.94 -5.57
C ASN A 73 17.73 13.92 -4.53
N GLU A 74 18.50 14.93 -4.16
CA GLU A 74 18.09 15.91 -3.16
C GLU A 74 16.98 16.83 -3.66
N LEU A 75 16.97 17.19 -4.95
CA LEU A 75 15.89 17.94 -5.59
C LEU A 75 14.52 17.26 -5.46
N GLN A 76 14.49 15.93 -5.35
CA GLN A 76 13.25 15.17 -5.28
C GLN A 76 12.80 14.87 -3.84
N LYS A 77 13.69 14.98 -2.84
CA LYS A 77 13.50 14.39 -1.51
C LYS A 77 12.31 14.95 -0.73
N ALA A 78 12.14 16.28 -0.72
CA ALA A 78 11.01 16.92 -0.02
C ALA A 78 9.67 16.54 -0.67
N SER A 79 9.61 16.60 -2.01
CA SER A 79 8.43 16.22 -2.79
C SER A 79 8.07 14.74 -2.61
N ARG A 80 9.08 13.84 -2.62
CA ARG A 80 8.90 12.40 -2.32
C ARG A 80 8.27 12.18 -0.95
N LYS A 81 8.79 12.84 0.10
CA LYS A 81 8.29 12.68 1.47
C LYS A 81 6.82 13.11 1.57
N SER A 82 6.48 14.26 0.99
CA SER A 82 5.10 14.79 1.00
C SER A 82 4.15 13.85 0.26
N LYS A 83 4.47 13.49 -0.98
CA LYS A 83 3.62 12.60 -1.80
C LYS A 83 3.51 11.19 -1.23
N ALA A 84 4.59 10.67 -0.64
CA ALA A 84 4.56 9.36 0.01
C ALA A 84 3.59 9.32 1.20
N LYS A 85 3.42 10.43 1.94
CA LYS A 85 2.41 10.52 3.01
C LYS A 85 1.00 10.33 2.43
N CYS A 86 0.63 11.13 1.43
CA CYS A 86 -0.69 11.04 0.79
C CYS A 86 -0.95 9.67 0.13
N TRP A 87 0.04 9.11 -0.56
CA TRP A 87 -0.09 7.77 -1.15
C TRP A 87 -0.24 6.69 -0.07
N LYS A 88 0.43 6.82 1.08
CA LYS A 88 0.31 5.87 2.18
C LYS A 88 -1.08 5.92 2.82
N GLU A 89 -1.61 7.11 3.07
CA GLU A 89 -2.97 7.29 3.63
C GLU A 89 -4.04 6.67 2.73
N ASP A 90 -4.01 7.00 1.43
CA ASP A 90 -4.92 6.41 0.44
C ASP A 90 -4.80 4.89 0.41
N TYR A 91 -3.57 4.38 0.49
CA TYR A 91 -3.32 2.94 0.47
C TYR A 91 -3.81 2.25 1.74
N LEU A 92 -3.59 2.81 2.92
CA LEU A 92 -4.04 2.23 4.18
C LEU A 92 -5.56 2.05 4.19
N CYS A 93 -6.33 3.05 3.74
CA CYS A 93 -7.76 2.90 3.55
C CYS A 93 -8.08 1.79 2.54
N PHE A 94 -7.40 1.77 1.39
CA PHE A 94 -7.61 0.71 0.40
C PHE A 94 -7.31 -0.71 0.92
N GLN A 95 -6.35 -0.86 1.84
CA GLN A 95 -6.02 -2.13 2.47
C GLN A 95 -6.92 -2.47 3.67
N ASP A 96 -7.87 -1.60 4.02
CA ASP A 96 -8.62 -1.64 5.29
C ASP A 96 -7.69 -1.75 6.52
N CYS A 97 -6.54 -1.07 6.45
CA CYS A 97 -5.51 -1.02 7.49
C CYS A 97 -5.38 0.37 8.12
N CYS A 98 -6.31 1.28 7.81
CA CYS A 98 -6.39 2.61 8.41
C CYS A 98 -7.01 2.53 9.82
N THR A 99 -6.49 3.32 10.74
CA THR A 99 -7.13 3.55 12.05
C THR A 99 -8.26 4.58 11.92
N LEU A 100 -9.05 4.77 12.96
CA LEU A 100 -10.03 5.85 13.00
C LEU A 100 -9.35 7.21 12.84
N GLU A 101 -8.29 7.45 13.60
CA GLU A 101 -7.48 8.68 13.57
C GLU A 101 -6.94 9.01 12.19
N ASP A 102 -6.61 8.02 11.35
CA ASP A 102 -6.13 8.27 9.99
C ASP A 102 -7.12 9.09 9.14
N HIS A 103 -8.41 9.11 9.47
CA HIS A 103 -9.47 9.79 8.70
C HIS A 103 -9.70 11.24 9.12
N PHE A 104 -9.07 11.68 10.21
CA PHE A 104 -9.25 13.01 10.77
C PHE A 104 -7.91 13.75 10.79
N SER A 105 -7.96 15.08 10.73
CA SER A 105 -6.81 15.92 11.05
C SER A 105 -6.50 15.87 12.54
N ASP A 106 -5.28 16.28 12.90
CA ASP A 106 -4.88 16.40 14.31
C ASP A 106 -5.81 17.42 15.02
N GLU A 107 -6.20 18.49 14.33
CA GLU A 107 -7.13 19.50 14.82
C GLU A 107 -8.53 18.93 15.06
N GLU A 108 -9.11 18.22 14.10
CA GLU A 108 -10.43 17.58 14.25
C GLU A 108 -10.42 16.52 15.37
N THR A 109 -9.32 15.77 15.48
CA THR A 109 -9.16 14.77 16.54
C THR A 109 -9.17 15.43 17.92
N GLU A 110 -8.38 16.48 18.13
CA GLU A 110 -8.36 17.23 19.39
C GLU A 110 -9.72 17.87 19.72
N GLU A 111 -10.42 18.39 18.71
CA GLU A 111 -11.79 18.92 18.90
C GLU A 111 -12.76 17.84 19.40
N LEU A 112 -12.69 16.61 18.87
CA LEU A 112 -13.50 15.48 19.34
C LEU A 112 -13.15 15.09 20.78
N TYR A 113 -11.86 15.03 21.11
CA TYR A 113 -11.41 14.76 22.48
C TYR A 113 -11.91 15.84 23.46
N ASP A 114 -11.91 17.11 23.07
CA ASP A 114 -12.43 18.20 23.90
C ASP A 114 -13.94 18.12 24.12
N ILE A 115 -14.71 17.74 23.09
CA ILE A 115 -16.15 17.50 23.21
C ILE A 115 -16.42 16.36 24.21
N CYS A 116 -15.76 15.21 24.05
CA CYS A 116 -15.93 14.07 24.96
C CYS A 116 -15.57 14.39 26.41
N ARG A 117 -14.43 15.08 26.63
CA ARG A 117 -14.05 15.51 27.97
C ARG A 117 -15.11 16.42 28.60
N SER A 118 -15.66 17.35 27.82
CA SER A 118 -16.72 18.24 28.29
C SER A 118 -17.98 17.49 28.68
N GLU A 119 -18.42 16.52 27.87
CA GLU A 119 -19.61 15.69 28.15
C GLU A 119 -19.44 14.80 29.38
N LEU A 120 -18.23 14.27 29.61
CA LEU A 120 -17.90 13.48 30.80
C LEU A 120 -17.65 14.35 32.05
N GLY A 121 -17.76 15.67 31.95
CA GLY A 121 -17.48 16.59 33.06
C GLY A 121 -15.99 16.65 33.45
N LEU A 122 -15.10 16.16 32.59
CA LEU A 122 -13.66 16.19 32.75
C LEU A 122 -13.16 17.59 32.32
N ALA A 123 -13.06 18.49 33.29
CA ALA A 123 -12.53 19.84 33.03
C ALA A 123 -11.13 19.76 32.40
N ARG A 124 -10.82 20.65 31.44
CA ARG A 124 -9.49 20.83 30.83
C ARG A 124 -8.44 21.13 31.92
N HIS A 125 -7.86 20.09 32.51
CA HIS A 125 -6.87 20.26 33.56
C HIS A 125 -5.43 20.44 33.00
N ARG A 126 -5.26 20.40 31.67
CA ARG A 126 -3.94 20.18 31.06
C ARG A 126 -3.12 21.41 30.70
N SER A 127 -3.69 22.62 30.61
CA SER A 127 -2.93 23.78 30.09
C SER A 127 -2.73 24.95 31.06
N GLU A 128 -3.43 25.01 32.20
CA GLU A 128 -3.28 26.12 33.16
C GLU A 128 -2.77 25.71 34.55
N CYS A 129 -2.60 24.42 34.82
CA CYS A 129 -1.81 23.96 35.95
C CYS A 129 -0.33 24.07 35.56
N ASP A 130 0.16 25.32 35.45
CA ASP A 130 1.59 25.61 35.53
C ASP A 130 2.08 24.83 36.74
N GLY A 131 3.05 23.94 36.58
CA GLY A 131 3.60 23.09 37.66
C GLY A 131 4.21 23.86 38.85
N GLY A 132 3.89 25.14 39.00
CA GLY A 132 4.00 25.91 40.22
C GLY A 132 3.27 25.24 41.39
N LYS A 133 3.92 25.31 42.55
CA LYS A 133 3.68 24.59 43.81
C LYS A 133 2.29 24.78 44.47
N THR A 134 1.27 25.27 43.76
CA THR A 134 -0.02 25.68 44.34
C THR A 134 -1.24 25.12 43.61
N CYS A 135 -1.08 24.16 42.71
CA CYS A 135 -2.22 23.47 42.09
C CYS A 135 -2.92 22.62 43.18
N LYS A 136 -3.96 23.17 43.81
CA LYS A 136 -4.72 22.60 44.95
C LYS A 136 -5.56 21.35 44.60
N CYS A 137 -5.40 20.83 43.40
CA CYS A 137 -6.18 19.73 42.84
C CYS A 137 -5.84 18.38 43.50
N LYS A 138 -4.84 18.34 44.39
CA LYS A 138 -4.47 17.17 45.20
C LYS A 138 -4.93 17.22 46.66
N GLU A 139 -5.53 18.31 47.15
CA GLU A 139 -5.76 18.47 48.61
C GLU A 139 -7.13 17.99 49.12
N GLY A 140 -7.83 17.13 48.37
CA GLY A 140 -9.13 16.60 48.80
C GLY A 140 -9.29 15.11 48.50
N GLY A 141 -8.56 14.25 49.20
CA GLY A 141 -8.70 12.80 49.02
C GLY A 141 -7.91 11.92 49.99
N ASP A 142 -7.72 12.33 51.24
CA ASP A 142 -7.38 11.37 52.30
C ASP A 142 -8.63 10.55 52.64
N SER A 143 -8.82 9.40 51.98
CA SER A 143 -9.25 8.17 52.65
C SER A 143 -9.51 7.03 51.67
N LEU A 144 -8.98 5.86 52.05
CA LEU A 144 -9.36 4.50 51.70
C LEU A 144 -8.65 3.89 50.50
N ASP A 145 -7.90 2.84 50.84
CA ASP A 145 -7.30 1.81 50.00
C ASP A 145 -8.34 1.17 49.04
N SER A 146 -8.75 1.90 48.01
CA SER A 146 -9.50 1.35 46.89
C SER A 146 -8.52 0.70 45.92
N GLU A 147 -8.15 -0.55 46.20
CA GLU A 147 -7.39 -1.43 45.32
C GLU A 147 -8.11 -1.77 43.99
N TYR A 148 -9.23 -1.12 43.69
CA TYR A 148 -10.07 -1.41 42.52
C TYR A 148 -10.42 -0.14 41.74
N ASP A 149 -10.19 -0.25 40.42
CA ASP A 149 -10.64 0.57 39.31
C ASP A 149 -10.03 1.97 39.13
N ASP A 150 -8.72 1.99 38.84
CA ASP A 150 -8.07 3.04 38.03
C ASP A 150 -8.32 2.75 36.53
N PHE A 151 -9.58 2.60 36.13
CA PHE A 151 -9.94 2.79 34.71
C PHE A 151 -9.72 4.27 34.45
N SER A 152 -8.55 4.59 33.89
CA SER A 152 -8.15 5.99 33.70
C SER A 152 -9.25 6.70 32.91
N ASP A 153 -9.70 7.87 33.38
CA ASP A 153 -10.68 8.71 32.69
C ASP A 153 -10.36 8.90 31.18
N ASP A 154 -9.08 8.78 30.80
CA ASP A 154 -8.60 8.82 29.42
C ASP A 154 -9.11 7.66 28.54
N GLU A 155 -9.36 6.46 29.07
CA GLU A 155 -9.91 5.31 28.32
C GLU A 155 -11.38 5.54 27.97
N ALA A 156 -12.18 6.02 28.94
CA ALA A 156 -13.59 6.36 28.72
C ALA A 156 -13.76 7.50 27.70
N VAL A 157 -12.86 8.49 27.72
CA VAL A 157 -12.82 9.54 26.68
C VAL A 157 -12.48 8.93 25.32
N GLY A 158 -11.47 8.05 25.26
CA GLY A 158 -11.08 7.36 24.02
C GLY A 158 -12.22 6.59 23.39
N ASP A 159 -12.95 5.79 24.17
CA ASP A 159 -14.10 5.02 23.70
C ASP A 159 -15.23 5.93 23.19
N MET A 160 -15.53 7.02 23.91
CA MET A 160 -16.55 7.98 23.49
C MET A 160 -16.15 8.70 22.18
N VAL A 161 -14.87 9.04 22.00
CA VAL A 161 -14.37 9.62 20.74
C VAL A 161 -14.53 8.63 19.59
N VAL A 162 -14.20 7.35 19.82
CA VAL A 162 -14.36 6.27 18.84
C VAL A 162 -15.82 6.14 18.42
N ASP A 163 -16.75 6.13 19.38
CA ASP A 163 -18.19 6.04 19.10
C ASP A 163 -18.68 7.24 18.28
N MET A 164 -18.29 8.47 18.65
CA MET A 164 -18.65 9.66 17.87
C MET A 164 -18.09 9.63 16.44
N MET A 165 -16.85 9.17 16.26
CA MET A 165 -16.23 9.02 14.94
C MET A 165 -16.93 7.98 14.07
N ILE A 166 -17.52 6.94 14.67
CA ILE A 166 -18.29 5.91 13.98
C ILE A 166 -19.68 6.44 13.62
N GLU A 167 -20.36 7.11 14.55
CA GLU A 167 -21.73 7.61 14.37
C GLU A 167 -21.82 8.78 13.39
N SER A 168 -20.78 9.62 13.29
CA SER A 168 -20.76 10.78 12.40
C SER A 168 -20.85 10.41 10.92
N GLY A 169 -20.54 9.16 10.55
CA GLY A 169 -20.43 8.73 9.16
C GLY A 169 -19.20 9.28 8.41
N THR A 170 -18.50 10.28 8.97
CA THR A 170 -17.38 10.97 8.30
C THR A 170 -16.22 10.01 8.01
N ARG A 171 -15.98 9.05 8.90
CA ARG A 171 -15.01 7.96 8.67
C ARG A 171 -15.29 7.24 7.36
N TYR A 172 -16.54 6.83 7.13
CA TYR A 172 -16.92 6.07 5.94
C TYR A 172 -16.76 6.90 4.66
N GLU A 173 -17.13 8.19 4.70
CA GLU A 173 -16.97 9.09 3.56
C GLU A 173 -15.51 9.29 3.18
N VAL A 174 -14.64 9.61 4.16
CA VAL A 174 -13.20 9.79 3.94
C VAL A 174 -12.55 8.48 3.48
N HIS A 175 -12.89 7.36 4.11
CA HIS A 175 -12.40 6.04 3.74
C HIS A 175 -12.76 5.69 2.28
N PHE A 176 -14.03 5.83 1.92
CA PHE A 176 -14.52 5.52 0.58
C PHE A 176 -13.87 6.42 -0.48
N GLU A 177 -13.74 7.72 -0.21
CA GLU A 177 -13.08 8.64 -1.12
C GLU A 177 -11.60 8.30 -1.30
N ARG A 178 -10.87 7.97 -0.23
CA ARG A 178 -9.47 7.54 -0.31
C ARG A 178 -9.30 6.24 -1.07
N CYS A 179 -10.19 5.26 -0.86
CA CYS A 179 -10.25 4.03 -1.65
C CYS A 179 -10.45 4.32 -3.14
N ARG A 180 -11.38 5.22 -3.48
CA ARG A 180 -11.65 5.67 -4.85
C ARG A 180 -10.45 6.38 -5.46
N LEU A 181 -9.80 7.27 -4.70
CA LEU A 181 -8.59 7.99 -5.13
C LEU A 181 -7.43 7.03 -5.39
N TRP A 182 -7.21 6.05 -4.51
CA TRP A 182 -6.21 5.01 -4.70
C TRP A 182 -6.43 4.26 -6.01
N GLN A 183 -7.65 3.74 -6.22
CA GLN A 183 -8.01 3.07 -7.46
C GLN A 183 -7.77 3.95 -8.68
N LYS A 184 -8.19 5.22 -8.65
CA LYS A 184 -7.95 6.18 -9.75
C LYS A 184 -6.45 6.40 -10.02
N ARG A 185 -5.60 6.41 -8.99
CA ARG A 185 -4.14 6.59 -9.12
C ARG A 185 -3.43 5.36 -9.68
N THR A 186 -3.98 4.16 -9.49
CA THR A 186 -3.29 2.90 -9.84
C THR A 186 -3.96 2.11 -10.98
N ASN A 187 -5.18 2.46 -11.35
CA ASN A 187 -5.95 1.74 -12.38
C ASN A 187 -5.49 2.15 -13.78
N LYS A 188 -5.07 1.16 -14.56
CA LYS A 188 -4.64 1.31 -15.95
C LYS A 188 -5.79 1.59 -16.91
N ASN A 189 -7.02 1.21 -16.57
CA ASN A 189 -8.18 1.33 -17.47
C ASN A 189 -8.72 2.76 -17.58
N CYS A 190 -8.22 3.69 -16.76
CA CYS A 190 -8.57 5.10 -16.86
C CYS A 190 -7.60 5.81 -17.82
N SER A 191 -7.99 5.93 -19.09
CA SER A 191 -7.19 6.53 -20.16
C SER A 191 -6.81 8.01 -19.94
N SER A 192 -7.44 8.68 -18.98
CA SER A 192 -7.13 10.06 -18.56
C SER A 192 -6.70 10.18 -17.10
N GLY A 193 -6.39 9.04 -16.45
CA GLY A 193 -6.06 8.97 -15.03
C GLY A 193 -4.63 9.47 -14.72
N PRO A 194 -4.34 9.79 -13.44
CA PRO A 194 -2.98 10.08 -12.97
C PRO A 194 -1.97 8.98 -13.31
N PHE A 195 -2.42 7.72 -13.36
CA PHE A 195 -1.58 6.57 -13.70
C PHE A 195 -1.03 6.62 -15.13
N GLU A 196 -1.77 7.18 -16.09
CA GLU A 196 -1.32 7.28 -17.48
C GLU A 196 -0.10 8.20 -17.59
N LYS A 197 -0.06 9.29 -16.81
CA LYS A 197 1.10 10.18 -16.74
C LYS A 197 2.33 9.44 -16.20
N VAL A 198 2.13 8.62 -15.18
CA VAL A 198 3.16 7.75 -14.59
C VAL A 198 3.68 6.74 -15.64
N GLN A 199 2.79 6.08 -16.39
CA GLN A 199 3.15 5.17 -17.48
C GLN A 199 3.93 5.88 -18.58
N GLN A 200 3.49 7.07 -18.99
CA GLN A 200 4.12 7.84 -20.03
C GLN A 200 5.57 8.18 -19.68
N VAL A 201 5.82 8.60 -18.44
CA VAL A 201 7.17 8.94 -17.94
C VAL A 201 8.05 7.70 -17.83
N LEU A 202 7.53 6.58 -17.31
CA LEU A 202 8.26 5.31 -17.31
C LEU A 202 8.67 4.89 -18.72
N LYS A 203 7.78 5.07 -19.69
CA LYS A 203 8.02 4.71 -21.08
C LYS A 203 8.99 5.66 -21.76
N SER A 204 8.81 6.98 -21.63
CA SER A 204 9.63 7.98 -22.31
C SER A 204 11.04 8.06 -21.74
N ASP A 205 11.16 8.08 -20.40
CA ASP A 205 12.43 8.46 -19.75
C ASP A 205 13.27 7.23 -19.39
N PHE A 206 12.60 6.10 -19.13
CA PHE A 206 13.25 4.86 -18.71
C PHE A 206 13.11 3.73 -19.73
N GLY A 207 12.19 3.82 -20.69
CA GLY A 207 11.92 2.75 -21.65
C GLY A 207 11.34 1.51 -20.97
N LEU A 208 10.50 1.72 -19.94
CA LEU A 208 9.84 0.71 -19.12
C LEU A 208 8.32 0.98 -19.07
N SER A 209 7.56 0.03 -18.56
CA SER A 209 6.13 0.19 -18.25
C SER A 209 5.87 -0.32 -16.84
N ALA A 210 4.71 0.00 -16.27
CA ALA A 210 4.26 -0.63 -15.04
C ALA A 210 2.97 -1.42 -15.28
N THR A 211 2.83 -2.54 -14.59
CA THR A 211 1.61 -3.36 -14.60
C THR A 211 1.14 -3.49 -13.16
N THR A 212 -0.10 -3.07 -12.91
CA THR A 212 -0.72 -3.09 -11.59
C THR A 212 -1.84 -4.13 -11.54
N PHE A 213 -1.99 -4.77 -10.38
CA PHE A 213 -3.06 -5.71 -10.10
C PHE A 213 -3.61 -5.40 -8.72
N HIS A 214 -4.92 -5.25 -8.61
CA HIS A 214 -5.60 -5.26 -7.33
C HIS A 214 -5.91 -6.72 -6.98
N GLN A 215 -5.80 -7.11 -5.71
CA GLN A 215 -6.26 -8.41 -5.25
C GLN A 215 -6.77 -8.30 -3.83
N ARG A 216 -7.74 -9.14 -3.48
CA ARG A 216 -8.17 -9.34 -2.09
C ARG A 216 -7.16 -10.24 -1.38
N ILE A 217 -6.89 -9.93 -0.13
CA ILE A 217 -6.09 -10.77 0.75
C ILE A 217 -7.03 -11.85 1.29
N LYS A 218 -6.66 -13.11 1.10
CA LYS A 218 -7.48 -14.24 1.56
C LYS A 218 -7.65 -14.15 3.08
N HIS A 219 -8.84 -14.47 3.60
CA HIS A 219 -9.13 -14.45 5.03
C HIS A 219 -8.05 -15.17 5.89
N PRO A 220 -7.54 -16.36 5.50
CA PRO A 220 -6.46 -17.00 6.25
C PRO A 220 -5.15 -16.21 6.31
N ASP A 221 -4.93 -15.24 5.41
CA ASP A 221 -3.70 -14.45 5.32
C ASP A 221 -3.88 -13.02 5.90
N THR A 222 -5.09 -12.60 6.30
CA THR A 222 -5.34 -11.26 6.87
C THR A 222 -4.58 -11.05 8.18
N HIS A 223 -4.35 -12.10 8.96
CA HIS A 223 -3.51 -12.03 10.15
C HIS A 223 -2.04 -11.66 9.85
N LEU A 224 -1.58 -11.68 8.60
CA LEU A 224 -0.25 -11.18 8.23
C LEU A 224 -0.23 -9.66 8.06
N LEU A 225 -1.38 -9.02 7.94
CA LEU A 225 -1.52 -7.58 8.05
C LEU A 225 -1.42 -7.17 9.52
N GLN A 226 -0.87 -5.97 9.74
CA GLN A 226 -0.94 -5.28 11.02
C GLN A 226 -2.25 -4.49 11.00
N LEU A 227 -3.35 -5.19 11.25
CA LEU A 227 -4.67 -4.58 11.40
C LEU A 227 -4.77 -4.14 12.86
N ASP A 228 -4.78 -2.84 13.09
CA ASP A 228 -5.20 -2.27 14.36
C ASP A 228 -6.74 -2.24 14.36
N GLY A 229 -7.34 -2.65 15.47
CA GLY A 229 -8.77 -2.93 15.72
C GLY A 229 -9.83 -2.33 14.78
N HIS A 230 -10.84 -3.17 14.49
CA HIS A 230 -12.04 -2.88 13.68
C HIS A 230 -11.85 -2.89 12.15
N VAL A 231 -11.41 -4.05 11.64
CA VAL A 231 -11.67 -4.45 10.25
C VAL A 231 -13.17 -4.41 10.04
N SER A 232 -13.64 -3.68 9.03
CA SER A 232 -15.06 -3.75 8.70
C SER A 232 -15.38 -5.19 8.32
N ILE A 233 -16.39 -5.80 8.95
CA ILE A 233 -16.72 -7.22 8.69
C ILE A 233 -17.07 -7.44 7.20
N ASP A 234 -17.50 -6.37 6.51
CA ASP A 234 -17.97 -6.41 5.13
C ASP A 234 -16.88 -6.32 4.06
N GLU A 235 -15.69 -5.75 4.35
CA GLU A 235 -14.64 -5.58 3.32
C GLU A 235 -13.39 -6.41 3.62
N SER A 236 -13.16 -7.43 2.79
CA SER A 236 -11.87 -8.14 2.81
C SER A 236 -10.73 -7.19 2.43
N PRO A 237 -9.62 -7.12 3.21
CA PRO A 237 -8.46 -6.29 2.90
C PRO A 237 -7.97 -6.47 1.47
N LYS A 238 -7.61 -5.36 0.80
CA LYS A 238 -7.12 -5.37 -0.59
C LYS A 238 -5.63 -5.01 -0.62
N VAL A 239 -4.96 -5.34 -1.72
CA VAL A 239 -3.56 -4.95 -1.96
C VAL A 239 -3.37 -4.68 -3.45
N THR A 240 -2.53 -3.71 -3.77
CA THR A 240 -2.11 -3.44 -5.15
C THR A 240 -0.71 -3.99 -5.36
N LEU A 241 -0.58 -4.99 -6.23
CA LEU A 241 0.70 -5.47 -6.72
C LEU A 241 1.14 -4.63 -7.90
N CYS A 242 2.43 -4.32 -7.99
CA CYS A 242 2.98 -3.63 -9.14
C CYS A 242 4.28 -4.28 -9.63
N TYR A 243 4.42 -4.35 -10.95
CA TYR A 243 5.59 -4.87 -11.62
C TYR A 243 6.04 -3.85 -12.66
N MET A 244 7.29 -3.45 -12.58
CA MET A 244 7.93 -2.70 -13.65
C MET A 244 8.37 -3.69 -14.72
N THR A 245 8.01 -3.45 -15.98
CA THR A 245 8.19 -4.38 -17.11
C THR A 245 8.84 -3.70 -18.31
N LEU A 246 9.35 -4.49 -19.26
CA LEU A 246 9.75 -3.96 -20.58
C LEU A 246 8.48 -3.69 -21.43
N PRO A 247 8.47 -2.63 -22.27
CA PRO A 247 7.28 -2.17 -22.98
C PRO A 247 6.79 -3.08 -24.12
N ASP A 248 7.42 -4.23 -24.37
CA ASP A 248 7.10 -5.10 -25.50
C ASP A 248 6.80 -6.53 -25.02
N LYS A 249 5.59 -7.02 -25.35
CA LYS A 249 5.14 -8.43 -25.31
C LYS A 249 4.42 -8.96 -24.05
N ILE A 250 3.51 -8.19 -23.47
CA ILE A 250 2.37 -8.85 -22.79
C ILE A 250 1.32 -9.07 -23.89
N VAL A 251 1.31 -10.26 -24.50
CA VAL A 251 0.26 -10.67 -25.44
C VAL A 251 -1.02 -10.82 -24.61
N THR A 252 -1.80 -9.76 -24.59
CA THR A 252 -3.02 -9.67 -23.81
C THR A 252 -4.16 -10.21 -24.65
N GLU A 253 -4.37 -11.52 -24.66
CA GLU A 253 -5.61 -12.12 -25.16
C GLU A 253 -5.93 -13.33 -24.30
N VAL A 254 -7.06 -13.29 -23.56
CA VAL A 254 -8.16 -14.26 -23.62
C VAL A 254 -9.41 -13.63 -22.98
N ASP A 255 -10.46 -13.47 -23.81
CA ASP A 255 -11.87 -13.38 -23.41
C ASP A 255 -12.34 -14.79 -23.02
N GLU A 256 -12.71 -15.01 -21.75
CA GLU A 256 -13.56 -16.14 -21.38
C GLU A 256 -14.52 -15.70 -20.27
N ALA A 257 -15.81 -15.77 -20.61
CA ALA A 257 -16.93 -15.40 -19.77
C ALA A 257 -17.23 -16.52 -18.76
N GLU A 258 -17.18 -16.21 -17.46
CA GLU A 258 -17.87 -16.99 -16.45
C GLU A 258 -18.55 -16.05 -15.44
N ASP A 259 -19.81 -16.40 -15.17
CA ASP A 259 -20.81 -15.73 -14.35
C ASP A 259 -20.44 -15.81 -12.86
N LEU A 260 -20.39 -14.67 -12.17
CA LEU A 260 -20.57 -14.61 -10.71
C LEU A 260 -21.33 -13.32 -10.35
N CYS A 261 -22.65 -13.39 -10.50
CA CYS A 261 -23.57 -12.48 -9.83
C CYS A 261 -24.02 -13.15 -8.52
N ALA A 262 -23.81 -12.50 -7.39
CA ALA A 262 -24.52 -12.81 -6.16
C ALA A 262 -25.15 -11.51 -5.65
N ASP A 263 -26.41 -11.33 -6.04
CA ASP A 263 -27.33 -10.28 -5.57
C ASP A 263 -27.79 -10.53 -4.10
N SER A 264 -26.92 -11.15 -3.29
CA SER A 264 -27.15 -11.48 -1.89
C SER A 264 -25.83 -11.58 -1.13
N GLY A 265 -25.29 -10.45 -0.65
CA GLY A 265 -24.34 -10.40 0.46
C GLY A 265 -22.99 -11.14 0.34
N GLU A 266 -22.68 -11.80 -0.78
CA GLU A 266 -21.39 -12.44 -1.02
C GLU A 266 -20.77 -11.85 -2.29
N VAL A 267 -20.04 -10.75 -2.11
CA VAL A 267 -19.28 -10.10 -3.18
C VAL A 267 -18.10 -10.99 -3.59
N ILE A 268 -18.28 -11.83 -4.61
CA ILE A 268 -17.16 -12.53 -5.27
C ILE A 268 -16.52 -11.59 -6.30
N GLU A 269 -15.93 -10.48 -5.83
CA GLU A 269 -15.13 -9.59 -6.68
C GLU A 269 -13.64 -9.82 -6.41
N GLY A 270 -13.05 -10.76 -7.15
CA GLY A 270 -11.63 -11.04 -7.06
C GLY A 270 -10.91 -10.76 -8.38
N TYR A 271 -10.35 -9.56 -8.53
CA TYR A 271 -9.20 -9.41 -9.42
C TYR A 271 -8.10 -10.33 -8.87
N ASN A 272 -7.82 -11.43 -9.57
CA ASN A 272 -6.80 -12.38 -9.14
C ASN A 272 -5.56 -12.19 -10.03
N GLY A 273 -4.62 -11.39 -9.52
CA GLY A 273 -3.31 -11.23 -10.14
C GLY A 273 -2.39 -12.39 -9.77
N ILE A 274 -2.15 -13.34 -10.67
CA ILE A 274 -1.14 -14.38 -10.47
C ILE A 274 0.15 -13.94 -11.14
N SER A 275 1.26 -14.02 -10.40
CA SER A 275 2.58 -13.98 -11.00
C SER A 275 3.40 -15.19 -10.63
N THR A 276 4.13 -15.71 -11.61
CA THR A 276 5.07 -16.82 -11.44
C THR A 276 6.40 -16.50 -12.09
N ILE A 277 7.50 -16.81 -11.39
CA ILE A 277 8.85 -16.65 -11.95
C ILE A 277 9.13 -17.83 -12.89
N ILE A 278 9.48 -17.54 -14.13
CA ILE A 278 9.83 -18.53 -15.15
C ILE A 278 11.35 -18.68 -15.22
N ASP A 279 11.84 -19.92 -15.39
CA ASP A 279 13.26 -20.16 -15.63
C ASP A 279 13.70 -19.53 -16.97
N PRO A 280 14.63 -18.55 -16.97
CA PRO A 280 15.00 -17.81 -18.17
C PRO A 280 15.86 -18.59 -19.18
N ARG A 281 16.05 -19.91 -19.03
CA ARG A 281 16.89 -20.71 -19.95
C ARG A 281 16.51 -20.53 -21.44
N SER A 282 15.27 -20.16 -21.76
CA SER A 282 14.78 -19.95 -23.12
C SER A 282 14.78 -18.49 -23.62
N LEU A 283 14.87 -17.49 -22.73
CA LEU A 283 14.79 -16.06 -23.09
C LEU A 283 15.89 -15.30 -22.36
N LYS A 284 16.77 -14.59 -23.08
CA LYS A 284 17.85 -13.79 -22.48
C LYS A 284 17.50 -12.30 -22.50
N ILE A 285 17.58 -11.65 -21.34
CA ILE A 285 17.53 -10.18 -21.27
C ILE A 285 18.85 -9.59 -21.76
N THR A 286 18.78 -8.51 -22.54
CA THR A 286 19.97 -7.79 -23.00
C THR A 286 20.55 -6.91 -21.89
N GLU A 287 21.83 -6.57 -21.99
CA GLU A 287 22.48 -5.67 -21.03
C GLU A 287 21.87 -4.25 -21.07
N SER A 288 21.49 -3.77 -22.24
CA SER A 288 20.81 -2.46 -22.38
C SER A 288 19.45 -2.46 -21.68
N GLN A 289 18.67 -3.54 -21.78
CA GLN A 289 17.41 -3.69 -21.04
C GLN A 289 17.66 -3.75 -19.53
N ARG A 290 18.65 -4.51 -19.06
CA ARG A 290 19.04 -4.57 -17.64
C ARG A 290 19.42 -3.18 -17.10
N ARG A 291 20.15 -2.38 -17.88
CA ARG A 291 20.53 -1.00 -17.51
C ARG A 291 19.32 -0.07 -17.38
N ARG A 292 18.25 -0.27 -18.16
CA ARG A 292 17.00 0.52 -18.01
C ARG A 292 16.38 0.30 -16.63
N PHE A 293 16.24 -0.95 -16.20
CA PHE A 293 15.79 -1.28 -14.85
C PHE A 293 16.74 -0.68 -13.80
N GLY A 294 18.05 -0.90 -13.93
CA GLY A 294 19.03 -0.36 -12.98
C GLY A 294 18.97 1.17 -12.84
N ARG A 295 18.81 1.89 -13.96
CA ARG A 295 18.65 3.35 -13.97
C ARG A 295 17.35 3.78 -13.30
N ALA A 296 16.22 3.16 -13.62
CA ALA A 296 14.93 3.45 -12.99
C ALA A 296 14.98 3.19 -11.48
N MET A 297 15.43 2.01 -11.07
CA MET A 297 15.53 1.62 -9.66
C MET A 297 16.44 2.57 -8.87
N LYS A 298 17.58 3.00 -9.44
CA LYS A 298 18.48 3.95 -8.78
C LYS A 298 17.89 5.35 -8.71
N LEU A 299 17.39 5.88 -9.83
CA LEU A 299 16.95 7.28 -9.90
C LEU A 299 15.67 7.50 -9.11
N LEU A 300 14.75 6.53 -9.14
CA LEU A 300 13.50 6.54 -8.39
C LEU A 300 13.67 5.93 -6.99
N ASP A 301 14.89 5.62 -6.53
CA ASP A 301 15.18 5.01 -5.23
C ASP A 301 14.22 3.86 -4.87
N LEU A 302 14.10 2.88 -5.78
CA LEU A 302 13.24 1.72 -5.62
C LEU A 302 14.06 0.50 -5.24
N LYS A 303 13.39 -0.46 -4.60
CA LYS A 303 13.92 -1.79 -4.30
C LYS A 303 12.92 -2.84 -4.75
N PRO A 304 13.38 -4.03 -5.16
CA PRO A 304 12.47 -5.15 -5.36
C PRO A 304 11.63 -5.33 -4.10
N TYR A 305 10.32 -5.47 -4.26
CA TYR A 305 9.37 -5.59 -3.17
C TYR A 305 8.42 -6.74 -3.45
N PHE A 306 8.16 -7.57 -2.44
CA PHE A 306 7.14 -8.60 -2.51
C PHE A 306 6.16 -8.45 -1.37
N HIS A 307 4.89 -8.42 -1.72
CA HIS A 307 3.82 -8.57 -0.77
C HIS A 307 3.71 -10.04 -0.34
N PHE A 308 3.35 -10.30 0.93
CA PHE A 308 3.27 -11.66 1.47
C PHE A 308 2.29 -12.56 0.70
N SER A 309 1.21 -11.98 0.14
CA SER A 309 0.24 -12.70 -0.67
C SER A 309 0.84 -13.30 -1.95
N GLN A 310 1.98 -12.79 -2.44
CA GLN A 310 2.67 -13.33 -3.62
C GLN A 310 3.58 -14.52 -3.28
N VAL A 311 4.02 -14.62 -2.02
CA VAL A 311 5.11 -15.54 -1.62
C VAL A 311 4.62 -16.98 -1.58
N ARG A 312 3.35 -17.20 -1.17
CA ARG A 312 2.76 -18.53 -1.02
C ARG A 312 2.77 -19.33 -2.33
N ASN A 313 2.55 -18.64 -3.45
CA ASN A 313 2.49 -19.25 -4.78
C ASN A 313 3.86 -19.34 -5.47
N ASN A 314 4.80 -18.45 -5.11
CA ASN A 314 6.09 -18.33 -5.81
C ASN A 314 7.23 -19.13 -5.17
N ILE A 315 7.03 -19.69 -3.97
CA ILE A 315 8.03 -20.52 -3.30
C ILE A 315 7.37 -21.86 -2.99
N PRO A 316 7.86 -22.98 -3.57
CA PRO A 316 7.40 -24.31 -3.21
C PRO A 316 7.44 -24.45 -1.69
N THR A 317 6.27 -24.60 -1.08
CA THR A 317 6.19 -24.84 0.35
C THR A 317 6.65 -26.28 0.56
N ARG A 318 7.85 -26.46 1.14
CA ARG A 318 8.27 -27.77 1.67
C ARG A 318 7.59 -28.08 3.00
N LEU A 319 6.36 -27.60 3.22
CA LEU A 319 5.63 -28.01 4.40
C LEU A 319 5.15 -29.44 4.12
N SER A 320 5.45 -30.37 5.03
CA SER A 320 4.94 -31.73 4.92
C SER A 320 3.42 -31.71 5.04
N SER A 321 2.73 -32.71 4.49
CA SER A 321 1.26 -32.83 4.63
C SER A 321 0.81 -32.80 6.10
N GLU A 322 1.64 -33.29 7.03
CA GLU A 322 1.40 -33.23 8.48
C GLU A 322 1.49 -31.82 9.07
N GLU A 323 2.37 -30.97 8.55
CA GLU A 323 2.45 -29.55 8.94
C GLU A 323 1.25 -28.76 8.41
N ILE A 324 0.70 -29.17 7.26
CA ILE A 324 -0.53 -28.58 6.69
C ILE A 324 -1.75 -29.04 7.51
N GLU A 325 -1.83 -30.30 7.92
CA GLU A 325 -2.90 -30.82 8.80
C GLU A 325 -2.89 -30.14 10.18
N LYS A 326 -1.73 -29.97 10.81
CA LYS A 326 -1.63 -29.23 12.09
C LYS A 326 -2.02 -27.75 11.98
N VAL A 327 -1.89 -27.16 10.79
CA VAL A 327 -2.35 -25.79 10.50
C VAL A 327 -3.87 -25.75 10.30
N LEU A 328 -4.46 -26.80 9.74
CA LEU A 328 -5.91 -26.93 9.53
C LEU A 328 -6.66 -27.27 10.83
N ASP A 329 -6.02 -27.94 11.80
CA ASP A 329 -6.55 -28.21 13.15
C ASP A 329 -6.48 -27.02 14.12
N SER A 330 -6.26 -25.81 13.60
CA SER A 330 -6.12 -24.57 14.39
C SER A 330 -7.34 -24.23 15.26
N ALA A 331 -8.52 -24.77 14.95
CA ALA A 331 -9.74 -24.59 15.73
C ALA A 331 -9.65 -25.16 17.17
N ASN A 332 -8.76 -26.10 17.43
CA ASN A 332 -8.58 -26.75 18.74
C ASN A 332 -7.36 -26.25 19.53
N MET A 333 -6.61 -25.28 19.01
CA MET A 333 -5.41 -24.76 19.67
C MET A 333 -5.75 -23.63 20.66
N CYS A 334 -5.12 -23.63 21.84
CA CYS A 334 -5.21 -22.51 22.78
C CYS A 334 -4.71 -21.20 22.11
N HIS A 335 -5.32 -20.07 22.47
CA HIS A 335 -4.99 -18.73 21.94
C HIS A 335 -3.49 -18.41 21.98
N GLN A 336 -2.78 -18.77 23.05
CA GLN A 336 -1.33 -18.58 23.15
C GLN A 336 -0.56 -19.32 22.06
N HIS A 337 -0.92 -20.58 21.80
CA HIS A 337 -0.29 -21.38 20.75
C HIS A 337 -0.62 -20.85 19.34
N GLN A 338 -1.85 -20.38 19.12
CA GLN A 338 -2.23 -19.74 17.87
C GLN A 338 -1.41 -18.46 17.61
N GLU A 339 -1.22 -17.62 18.63
CA GLU A 339 -0.44 -16.39 18.51
C GLU A 339 1.04 -16.67 18.28
N GLU A 340 1.63 -17.65 18.98
CA GLU A 340 2.98 -18.11 18.69
C GLU A 340 3.12 -18.62 17.26
N HIS A 341 2.16 -19.40 16.78
CA HIS A 341 2.16 -19.91 15.41
C HIS A 341 2.10 -18.76 14.39
N ARG A 342 1.22 -17.77 14.59
CA ARG A 342 1.12 -16.55 13.77
C ARG A 342 2.44 -15.76 13.77
N LYS A 343 3.07 -15.59 14.93
CA LYS A 343 4.39 -14.94 15.05
C LYS A 343 5.45 -15.69 14.25
N ARG A 344 5.52 -17.03 14.37
CA ARG A 344 6.46 -17.86 13.60
C ARG A 344 6.21 -17.77 12.09
N ALA A 345 4.95 -17.84 11.67
CA ALA A 345 4.56 -17.71 10.26
C ALA A 345 4.96 -16.33 9.69
N ARG A 346 4.71 -15.24 10.43
CA ARG A 346 5.15 -13.87 10.06
C ARG A 346 6.67 -13.78 9.90
N VAL A 347 7.44 -14.36 10.82
CA VAL A 347 8.91 -14.36 10.78
C VAL A 347 9.44 -15.15 9.58
N ASP A 348 8.91 -16.35 9.33
CA ASP A 348 9.30 -17.16 8.17
C ASP A 348 8.94 -16.46 6.85
N MET A 349 7.75 -15.87 6.77
CA MET A 349 7.31 -15.09 5.61
C MET A 349 8.25 -13.91 5.34
N LYS A 350 8.57 -13.10 6.35
CA LYS A 350 9.55 -12.00 6.24
C LYS A 350 10.92 -12.49 5.76
N ARG A 351 11.38 -13.64 6.25
CA ARG A 351 12.63 -14.27 5.81
C ARG A 351 12.59 -14.66 4.33
N ARG A 352 11.48 -15.24 3.87
CA ARG A 352 11.27 -15.63 2.46
C ARG A 352 11.22 -14.42 1.53
N ILE A 353 10.46 -13.38 1.90
CA ILE A 353 10.40 -12.09 1.19
C ILE A 353 11.82 -11.54 1.04
N LYS A 354 12.56 -11.41 2.14
CA LYS A 354 13.94 -10.89 2.13
C LYS A 354 14.86 -11.67 1.19
N LYS A 355 14.74 -13.00 1.12
CA LYS A 355 15.51 -13.83 0.16
C LYS A 355 15.16 -13.52 -1.29
N LEU A 356 13.88 -13.29 -1.60
CA LEU A 356 13.43 -12.92 -2.94
C LEU A 356 13.90 -11.51 -3.32
N GLU A 357 13.82 -10.55 -2.39
CA GLU A 357 14.27 -9.17 -2.59
C GLU A 357 15.79 -9.10 -2.84
N GLN A 358 16.58 -9.93 -2.16
CA GLN A 358 18.03 -10.02 -2.32
C GLN A 358 18.48 -10.76 -3.58
N SER A 359 17.57 -11.39 -4.31
CA SER A 359 17.91 -12.13 -5.53
C SER A 359 18.24 -11.19 -6.70
N LYS A 360 18.82 -11.74 -7.77
CA LYS A 360 19.16 -10.94 -8.96
C LYS A 360 17.90 -10.57 -9.74
N TRP A 361 17.76 -9.27 -10.03
CA TRP A 361 16.67 -8.67 -10.81
C TRP A 361 17.21 -7.97 -12.07
N PRO A 362 16.41 -7.82 -13.14
CA PRO A 362 15.04 -8.32 -13.34
C PRO A 362 14.97 -9.84 -13.57
N LYS A 363 13.75 -10.41 -13.48
CA LYS A 363 13.47 -11.83 -13.77
C LYS A 363 12.38 -11.98 -14.82
N LEU A 364 12.36 -13.11 -15.53
CA LEU A 364 11.27 -13.47 -16.42
C LEU A 364 10.07 -13.93 -15.57
N MET A 365 8.91 -13.33 -15.77
CA MET A 365 7.71 -13.60 -14.99
C MET A 365 6.51 -13.81 -15.92
N SER A 366 5.67 -14.79 -15.62
CA SER A 366 4.28 -14.81 -16.10
C SER A 366 3.49 -13.84 -15.24
N LEU A 367 2.76 -12.93 -15.87
CA LEU A 367 1.87 -11.98 -15.23
C LEU A 367 0.48 -12.22 -15.80
N VAL A 368 -0.46 -12.62 -14.94
CA VAL A 368 -1.85 -12.88 -15.33
C VAL A 368 -2.76 -12.06 -14.43
N ALA A 369 -3.57 -11.20 -15.05
CA ALA A 369 -4.70 -10.50 -14.46
C ALA A 369 -5.98 -11.19 -14.89
N SER A 370 -6.95 -11.27 -14.00
CA SER A 370 -8.36 -11.27 -14.38
C SER A 370 -8.99 -9.95 -13.92
N SER A 371 -9.83 -9.36 -14.76
CA SER A 371 -10.62 -8.18 -14.44
C SER A 371 -12.07 -8.40 -14.84
N PHE A 372 -13.01 -7.93 -14.03
CA PHE A 372 -14.43 -7.97 -14.35
C PHE A 372 -14.90 -6.55 -14.68
N THR A 373 -15.66 -6.39 -15.76
CA THR A 373 -16.31 -5.12 -16.08
C THR A 373 -17.80 -5.36 -16.28
N MET A 374 -18.63 -4.58 -15.57
CA MET A 374 -20.04 -4.49 -15.90
C MET A 374 -20.18 -3.74 -17.23
N ALA A 375 -20.80 -4.36 -18.22
CA ALA A 375 -21.19 -3.67 -19.44
C ALA A 375 -22.26 -2.63 -19.07
N LEU A 376 -21.99 -1.35 -19.37
CA LEU A 376 -22.93 -0.24 -19.17
C LEU A 376 -24.10 -0.29 -20.15
#